data_AF-A0A947PUQ4-F1
#
_entry.id   AF-A0A947PUQ4-F1
#
_cell.length_a   1.000
_cell.length_b   1.000
_cell.length_c   1.000
_cell.angle_alpha   90.00
_cell.angle_beta   90.00
_cell.angle_gamma   90.00
#
_symmetry.space_group_name_H-M   'P 1'
#
loop_
_entity.id
_entity.type
_entity.pdbx_description
1 polymer ?
#
loop_
_entity_poly.entity_id
_entity_poly.type
_entity_poly.pdbx_seq_one_letter_code
_entity_poly.pdbx_strand_id
1 'polypeptide(L)'
;MNRFKFPRRGRQLPLTRLEAGLLMGAAALLAFALWGPVVSDSVHQHGFADQRAWGGIPNLFDVLSNVPFVLAGTWGLVLLHGAPPHRLEATTHALVVLFCGGLLCAAVGSMGYHCQPRDATLIWDRLGMVLPFAGLLGLAAGSRVSQRAGCATAVVVLALGLLAVLTWERSGNVLPWAVVQLGGALVVLALAALHPRAKALSIHLGAVIGLYALAKLFEAADHAVFEATYGWVSGHTIKHLLASLAAWPVLSSLRALQVGRAADNLQVTAAVQNGDHSGRGAHRASV
;
A
#
# COMPACT_ATOMS: atom_id res chain seq x y z
N MET A 1 -8.08 -2.89 -49.97
CA MET A 1 -8.56 -3.78 -48.89
C MET A 1 -7.43 -4.03 -47.90
N ASN A 2 -7.35 -3.23 -46.83
CA ASN A 2 -6.38 -3.43 -45.75
C ASN A 2 -6.87 -4.56 -44.83
N ARG A 3 -6.14 -5.69 -44.81
CA ARG A 3 -6.39 -6.77 -43.85
C ARG A 3 -5.98 -6.29 -42.46
N PHE A 4 -6.97 -6.04 -41.60
CA PHE A 4 -6.78 -5.96 -40.16
C PHE A 4 -6.08 -7.25 -39.68
N LYS A 5 -4.79 -7.14 -39.34
CA LYS A 5 -4.10 -8.20 -38.60
C LYS A 5 -4.58 -8.13 -37.15
N PHE A 6 -5.37 -9.10 -36.73
CA PHE A 6 -5.66 -9.31 -35.32
C PHE A 6 -4.33 -9.46 -34.54
N PRO A 7 -4.16 -8.81 -33.38
CA PRO A 7 -2.99 -9.03 -32.55
C PRO A 7 -2.94 -10.51 -32.17
N ARG A 8 -1.80 -11.15 -32.45
CA ARG A 8 -1.55 -12.54 -32.06
C ARG A 8 -1.73 -12.65 -30.55
N ARG A 9 -2.62 -13.54 -30.08
CA ARG A 9 -2.69 -13.96 -28.67
C ARG A 9 -1.28 -14.33 -28.23
N GLY A 10 -0.70 -13.52 -27.33
CA GLY A 10 0.61 -13.80 -26.76
C GLY A 10 0.59 -15.18 -26.12
N ARG A 11 1.60 -15.99 -26.40
CA ARG A 11 1.77 -17.34 -25.83
C ARG A 11 1.79 -17.18 -24.30
N GLN A 12 0.76 -17.69 -23.61
CA GLN A 12 0.71 -17.62 -22.14
C GLN A 12 1.88 -18.44 -21.59
N LEU A 13 2.84 -17.75 -20.97
CA LEU A 13 3.96 -18.40 -20.32
C LEU A 13 3.43 -19.19 -19.11
N PRO A 14 3.94 -20.41 -18.87
CA PRO A 14 3.54 -21.21 -17.72
C PRO A 14 3.79 -20.45 -16.41
N LEU A 15 3.05 -20.82 -15.36
CA LEU A 15 3.27 -20.24 -14.03
C LEU A 15 4.66 -20.63 -13.52
N THR A 16 5.37 -19.67 -12.97
CA THR A 16 6.59 -19.93 -12.20
C THR A 16 6.24 -20.56 -10.84
N ARG A 17 7.22 -21.18 -10.18
CA ARG A 17 7.02 -21.77 -8.85
C ARG A 17 6.52 -20.75 -7.82
N LEU A 18 7.04 -19.53 -7.85
CA LEU A 18 6.61 -18.45 -6.93
C LEU A 18 5.19 -17.99 -7.22
N GLU A 19 4.79 -17.93 -8.49
CA GLU A 19 3.41 -17.58 -8.86
C GLU A 19 2.42 -18.66 -8.48
N ALA A 20 2.80 -19.94 -8.68
CA ALA A 20 2.00 -21.06 -8.20
C ALA A 20 1.88 -21.03 -6.66
N GLY A 21 2.97 -20.76 -5.95
CA GLY A 21 2.97 -20.60 -4.48
C GLY A 21 2.04 -19.49 -4.00
N LEU A 22 2.12 -18.30 -4.60
CA LEU A 22 1.24 -17.18 -4.29
C LEU A 22 -0.23 -17.50 -4.59
N LEU A 23 -0.51 -18.16 -5.72
CA LEU A 23 -1.86 -18.58 -6.09
C LEU A 23 -2.43 -19.62 -5.12
N MET A 24 -1.63 -20.62 -4.72
CA MET A 24 -2.04 -21.62 -3.73
C MET A 24 -2.32 -20.98 -2.37
N GLY A 25 -1.47 -20.05 -1.93
CA GLY A 25 -1.69 -19.29 -0.69
C GLY A 25 -2.98 -18.46 -0.75
N ALA A 26 -3.21 -17.76 -1.86
CA ALA A 26 -4.45 -17.00 -2.07
C ALA A 26 -5.69 -17.91 -2.10
N ALA A 27 -5.60 -19.08 -2.74
CA ALA A 27 -6.68 -20.06 -2.78
C ALA A 27 -6.98 -20.63 -1.38
N ALA A 28 -5.95 -20.91 -0.57
CA ALA A 28 -6.12 -21.36 0.81
C ALA A 28 -6.78 -20.29 1.69
N LEU A 29 -6.38 -19.02 1.55
CA LEU A 29 -7.01 -17.90 2.25
C LEU A 29 -8.47 -17.71 1.81
N LEU A 30 -8.75 -17.79 0.51
CA LEU A 30 -10.12 -17.73 -0.01
C LEU A 30 -10.96 -18.89 0.52
N ALA A 31 -10.42 -20.10 0.54
CA ALA A 31 -11.10 -21.26 1.10
C ALA A 31 -11.43 -21.04 2.58
N PHE A 32 -10.49 -20.52 3.35
CA PHE A 32 -10.71 -20.18 4.74
C PHE A 32 -11.78 -19.07 4.91
N ALA A 33 -11.80 -18.06 4.05
CA ALA A 33 -12.82 -17.01 4.08
C ALA A 33 -14.24 -17.53 3.78
N LEU A 34 -14.36 -18.55 2.91
CA LEU A 34 -15.65 -19.10 2.48
C LEU A 34 -16.19 -20.19 3.41
N TRP A 35 -15.31 -21.03 3.95
CA TRP A 35 -15.67 -22.22 4.72
C TRP A 35 -15.22 -22.18 6.18
N GLY A 36 -14.56 -21.10 6.61
CA GLY A 36 -14.22 -20.90 8.01
C GLY A 36 -15.43 -20.58 8.88
N PRO A 37 -15.25 -20.51 10.21
CA PRO A 37 -16.33 -20.26 11.15
C PRO A 37 -16.93 -18.86 10.94
N VAL A 38 -18.23 -18.72 11.18
CA VAL A 38 -18.84 -17.38 11.27
C VAL A 38 -18.25 -16.67 12.48
N VAL A 39 -17.66 -15.50 12.24
CA VAL A 39 -17.15 -14.62 13.31
C VAL A 39 -18.01 -13.37 13.31
N SER A 40 -18.63 -13.06 14.43
CA SER A 40 -19.42 -11.84 14.59
C SER A 40 -18.54 -10.66 14.99
N ASP A 41 -18.99 -9.43 14.73
CA ASP A 41 -18.36 -8.23 15.29
C ASP A 41 -18.39 -8.26 16.81
N SER A 42 -17.49 -7.50 17.43
CA SER A 42 -17.55 -7.27 18.86
C SER A 42 -18.74 -6.36 19.19
N VAL A 43 -19.37 -6.60 20.34
CA VAL A 43 -20.46 -5.73 20.86
C VAL A 43 -19.99 -4.27 21.03
N HIS A 44 -18.69 -4.07 21.18
CA HIS A 44 -18.04 -2.77 21.36
C HIS A 44 -17.29 -2.29 20.10
N GLN A 45 -17.64 -2.75 18.90
CA GLN A 45 -16.90 -2.41 17.66
C GLN A 45 -16.80 -0.90 17.37
N HIS A 46 -17.73 -0.11 17.92
CA HIS A 46 -17.77 1.35 17.79
C HIS A 46 -17.43 2.07 19.11
N GLY A 47 -17.16 1.34 20.19
CA GLY A 47 -16.84 1.91 21.49
C GLY A 47 -15.36 2.23 21.59
N PHE A 48 -14.93 3.37 21.05
CA PHE A 48 -13.55 3.84 21.20
C PHE A 48 -13.27 4.30 22.63
N ALA A 49 -12.01 4.16 23.07
CA ALA A 49 -11.57 4.62 24.38
C ALA A 49 -11.64 6.15 24.51
N ASP A 50 -11.16 6.88 23.49
CA ASP A 50 -11.15 8.33 23.48
C ASP A 50 -12.34 8.91 22.73
N GLN A 51 -13.39 9.23 23.48
CA GLN A 51 -14.62 9.81 22.95
C GLN A 51 -14.65 11.34 23.06
N ARG A 52 -13.51 11.98 23.39
CA ARG A 52 -13.46 13.42 23.58
C ARG A 52 -13.80 14.15 22.28
N ALA A 53 -14.63 15.18 22.43
CA ALA A 53 -15.06 16.03 21.34
C ALA A 53 -14.55 17.46 21.52
N TRP A 54 -14.14 18.10 20.43
CA TRP A 54 -13.79 19.53 20.45
C TRP A 54 -14.20 20.20 19.14
N GLY A 55 -14.65 21.45 19.21
CA GLY A 55 -15.09 22.20 18.03
C GLY A 55 -16.24 21.55 17.25
N GLY A 56 -17.06 20.71 17.89
CA GLY A 56 -18.15 19.96 17.24
C GLY A 56 -17.73 18.65 16.55
N ILE A 57 -16.46 18.27 16.63
CA ILE A 57 -15.94 17.00 16.08
C ILE A 57 -15.86 15.97 17.21
N PRO A 58 -16.64 14.87 17.17
CA PRO A 58 -16.54 13.77 18.14
C PRO A 58 -15.32 12.89 17.83
N ASN A 59 -14.86 12.12 18.82
CA ASN A 59 -13.67 11.24 18.72
C ASN A 59 -12.48 11.97 18.06
N LEU A 60 -12.21 13.20 18.49
CA LEU A 60 -11.37 14.16 17.78
C LEU A 60 -10.00 13.59 17.41
N PHE A 61 -9.36 12.89 18.35
CA PHE A 61 -8.02 12.35 18.15
C PHE A 61 -8.01 11.21 17.13
N ASP A 62 -9.07 10.41 17.06
CA ASP A 62 -9.22 9.36 16.05
C ASP A 62 -9.50 9.96 14.66
N VAL A 63 -10.22 11.08 14.58
CA VAL A 63 -10.38 11.85 13.34
C VAL A 63 -9.06 12.47 12.88
N LEU A 64 -8.37 13.21 13.76
CA LEU A 64 -7.15 13.94 13.41
C LEU A 64 -5.95 13.02 13.12
N SER A 65 -5.87 11.86 13.79
CA SER A 65 -4.82 10.89 13.54
C SER A 65 -4.89 10.23 12.16
N ASN A 66 -5.92 10.51 11.36
CA ASN A 66 -5.97 10.17 9.95
C ASN A 66 -5.25 11.17 9.02
N VAL A 67 -4.91 12.39 9.47
CA VAL A 67 -4.19 13.38 8.67
C VAL A 67 -2.84 12.87 8.15
N PRO A 68 -2.03 12.13 8.94
CA PRO A 68 -0.80 11.49 8.44
C PRO A 68 -1.00 10.58 7.22
N PHE A 69 -2.14 9.89 7.07
CA PHE A 69 -2.44 9.13 5.84
C PHE A 69 -2.60 10.05 4.63
N VAL A 70 -3.27 11.19 4.80
CA VAL A 70 -3.42 12.22 3.75
C VAL A 70 -2.05 12.75 3.34
N LEU A 71 -1.19 13.08 4.31
CA LEU A 71 0.17 13.55 4.05
C LEU A 71 1.01 12.49 3.33
N ALA A 72 0.97 11.23 3.78
CA ALA A 72 1.69 10.14 3.15
C ALA A 72 1.21 9.86 1.72
N GLY A 73 -0.11 9.83 1.50
CA GLY A 73 -0.70 9.60 0.19
C GLY A 73 -0.36 10.72 -0.80
N THR A 74 -0.54 11.98 -0.40
CA THR A 74 -0.21 13.14 -1.24
C THR A 74 1.28 13.21 -1.55
N TRP A 75 2.15 13.04 -0.55
CA TRP A 75 3.60 13.02 -0.73
C TRP A 75 4.03 11.90 -1.67
N GLY A 76 3.46 10.70 -1.56
CA GLY A 76 3.75 9.58 -2.45
C GLY A 76 3.38 9.85 -3.91
N LEU A 77 2.24 10.51 -4.16
CA LEU A 77 1.85 10.92 -5.52
C LEU A 77 2.78 12.00 -6.08
N VAL A 78 3.21 12.97 -5.26
CA VAL A 78 4.20 13.98 -5.65
C VAL A 78 5.54 13.33 -6.00
N LEU A 79 6.01 12.39 -5.17
CA LEU A 79 7.24 11.64 -5.43
C LEU A 79 7.14 10.82 -6.73
N LEU A 80 5.99 10.17 -6.96
CA LEU A 80 5.75 9.41 -8.18
C LEU A 80 5.77 10.31 -9.42
N HIS A 81 5.13 11.48 -9.35
CA HIS A 81 5.10 12.43 -10.47
C HIS A 81 6.50 12.91 -10.88
N GLY A 82 7.40 13.11 -9.91
CA GLY A 82 8.80 13.48 -10.19
C GLY A 82 9.69 12.30 -10.64
N ALA A 83 9.21 11.06 -10.55
CA ALA A 83 9.98 9.88 -10.93
C ALA A 83 10.11 9.75 -12.46
N PRO A 84 11.29 9.38 -12.98
CA PRO A 84 11.49 9.23 -14.43
C PRO A 84 10.66 8.06 -15.00
N PRO A 85 9.88 8.25 -16.09
CA PRO A 85 8.93 7.26 -16.61
C PRO A 85 9.54 5.90 -16.96
N HIS A 86 10.83 5.87 -17.33
CA HIS A 86 11.52 4.64 -17.75
C HIS A 86 12.11 3.82 -16.59
N ARG A 87 12.12 4.35 -15.35
CA ARG A 87 12.67 3.63 -14.17
C ARG A 87 11.63 2.84 -13.41
N LEU A 88 10.35 3.04 -13.71
CA LEU A 88 9.25 2.30 -13.11
C LEU A 88 8.54 1.49 -14.17
N GLU A 89 8.37 0.21 -13.89
CA GLU A 89 7.50 -0.64 -14.70
C GLU A 89 6.05 -0.13 -14.61
N ALA A 90 5.29 -0.18 -15.70
CA ALA A 90 3.95 0.42 -15.78
C ALA A 90 2.99 -0.10 -14.70
N THR A 91 3.02 -1.41 -14.41
CA THR A 91 2.22 -1.98 -13.31
C THR A 91 2.64 -1.40 -11.97
N THR A 92 3.95 -1.29 -11.71
CA THR A 92 4.46 -0.72 -10.46
C THR A 92 3.98 0.73 -10.30
N HIS A 93 4.02 1.54 -11.36
CA HIS A 93 3.48 2.90 -11.34
C HIS A 93 1.98 2.89 -10.96
N ALA A 94 1.16 2.08 -11.64
CA ALA A 94 -0.28 1.98 -11.35
C ALA A 94 -0.56 1.52 -9.90
N LEU A 95 0.24 0.59 -9.39
CA LEU A 95 0.11 0.09 -8.02
C LEU A 95 0.51 1.13 -6.97
N VAL A 96 1.52 1.98 -7.24
CA VAL A 96 1.84 3.12 -6.38
C VAL A 96 0.70 4.14 -6.39
N VAL A 97 0.12 4.46 -7.55
CA VAL A 97 -1.06 5.34 -7.62
C VAL A 97 -2.21 4.76 -6.80
N LEU A 98 -2.49 3.47 -6.95
CA LEU A 98 -3.54 2.78 -6.19
C LEU A 98 -3.25 2.81 -4.69
N PHE A 99 -2.00 2.56 -4.29
CA PHE A 99 -1.59 2.62 -2.88
C PHE A 99 -1.77 4.03 -2.31
N CYS A 100 -1.10 5.02 -2.89
CA CYS A 100 -1.07 6.39 -2.39
C CYS A 100 -2.44 7.08 -2.48
N GLY A 101 -3.15 6.94 -3.61
CA GLY A 101 -4.53 7.42 -3.74
C GLY A 101 -5.47 6.69 -2.79
N GLY A 102 -5.25 5.39 -2.59
CA GLY A 102 -5.97 4.59 -1.61
C GLY A 102 -5.81 5.08 -0.17
N LEU A 103 -4.62 5.55 0.23
CA LEU A 103 -4.41 6.16 1.56
C LEU A 103 -5.29 7.39 1.76
N LEU A 104 -5.51 8.20 0.71
CA LEU A 104 -6.41 9.36 0.77
C LEU A 104 -7.86 8.93 0.96
N CYS A 105 -8.31 7.94 0.19
CA CYS A 105 -9.66 7.40 0.31
C CYS A 105 -9.89 6.75 1.68
N ALA A 106 -8.92 5.99 2.19
CA ALA A 106 -8.96 5.40 3.53
C ALA A 106 -9.05 6.48 4.61
N ALA A 107 -8.24 7.55 4.52
CA ALA A 107 -8.30 8.66 5.47
C ALA A 107 -9.69 9.32 5.50
N VAL A 108 -10.27 9.60 4.32
CA VAL A 108 -11.61 10.21 4.23
C VAL A 108 -12.69 9.29 4.80
N GLY A 109 -12.67 8.00 4.43
CA GLY A 109 -13.61 7.01 4.97
C GLY A 109 -13.50 6.87 6.48
N SER A 110 -12.28 6.80 7.01
CA SER A 110 -11.99 6.65 8.44
C SER A 110 -12.38 7.90 9.23
N MET A 111 -12.06 9.10 8.73
CA MET A 111 -12.50 10.36 9.36
C MET A 111 -14.04 10.42 9.43
N GLY A 112 -14.73 10.04 8.34
CA GLY A 112 -16.19 9.99 8.33
C GLY A 112 -16.77 8.99 9.34
N TYR A 113 -16.14 7.82 9.47
CA TYR A 113 -16.50 6.82 10.46
C TYR A 113 -16.30 7.30 11.89
N HIS A 114 -15.16 7.91 12.23
CA HIS A 114 -14.90 8.41 13.58
C HIS A 114 -15.77 9.60 13.94
N CYS A 115 -16.19 10.40 12.97
CA CYS A 115 -17.18 11.46 13.19
C CYS A 115 -18.57 10.91 13.54
N GLN A 116 -18.95 9.72 13.09
CA GLN A 116 -20.26 9.12 13.36
C GLN A 116 -20.16 7.59 13.45
N PRO A 117 -19.63 7.00 14.54
CA PRO A 117 -19.33 5.57 14.58
C PRO A 117 -20.59 4.70 14.48
N ARG A 118 -20.78 4.08 13.30
CA ARG A 118 -21.83 3.10 12.98
C ARG A 118 -21.46 2.28 11.76
N ASP A 119 -22.10 1.12 11.59
CA ASP A 119 -21.83 0.21 10.46
C ASP A 119 -21.87 0.92 9.10
N ALA A 120 -22.91 1.72 8.86
CA ALA A 120 -23.10 2.41 7.59
C ALA A 120 -21.98 3.43 7.25
N THR A 121 -21.24 3.92 8.25
CA THR A 121 -20.03 4.73 8.01
C THR A 121 -18.75 3.88 7.99
N LEU A 122 -18.72 2.77 8.73
CA LEU A 122 -17.61 1.82 8.74
C LEU A 122 -17.44 1.12 7.38
N ILE A 123 -18.53 0.94 6.61
CA ILE A 123 -18.46 0.49 5.21
C ILE A 123 -17.48 1.36 4.42
N TRP A 124 -17.58 2.69 4.54
CA TRP A 124 -16.73 3.61 3.78
C TRP A 124 -15.27 3.56 4.22
N ASP A 125 -15.01 3.40 5.51
CA ASP A 125 -13.65 3.18 6.03
C ASP A 125 -13.05 1.87 5.48
N ARG A 126 -13.79 0.76 5.56
CA ARG A 126 -13.35 -0.54 5.03
C ARG A 126 -13.14 -0.51 3.52
N LEU A 127 -14.06 0.06 2.75
CA LEU A 127 -13.89 0.23 1.30
C LEU A 127 -12.70 1.12 0.96
N GLY A 128 -12.48 2.19 1.73
CA GLY A 128 -11.30 3.04 1.60
C GLY A 128 -10.01 2.25 1.81
N MET A 129 -9.95 1.39 2.83
CA MET A 129 -8.79 0.52 3.13
C MET A 129 -8.51 -0.56 2.08
N VAL A 130 -9.50 -1.02 1.31
CA VAL A 130 -9.28 -2.01 0.24
C VAL A 130 -8.28 -1.50 -0.80
N LEU A 131 -8.31 -0.21 -1.13
CA LEU A 131 -7.45 0.41 -2.13
C LEU A 131 -5.95 0.36 -1.75
N PRO A 132 -5.51 0.87 -0.58
CA PRO A 132 -4.12 0.78 -0.19
C PRO A 132 -3.69 -0.68 0.07
N PHE A 133 -4.58 -1.56 0.55
CA PHE A 133 -4.24 -2.99 0.66
C PHE A 133 -3.95 -3.62 -0.70
N ALA A 134 -4.80 -3.37 -1.70
CA ALA A 134 -4.59 -3.86 -3.06
C ALA A 134 -3.30 -3.31 -3.68
N GLY A 135 -3.06 -2.00 -3.54
CA GLY A 135 -1.83 -1.36 -4.00
C GLY A 135 -0.58 -1.96 -3.36
N LEU A 136 -0.55 -2.08 -2.03
CA LEU A 136 0.60 -2.59 -1.28
C LEU A 136 0.85 -4.08 -1.53
N LEU A 137 -0.18 -4.93 -1.50
CA LEU A 137 -0.03 -6.37 -1.80
C LEU A 137 0.40 -6.58 -3.25
N GLY A 138 -0.12 -5.78 -4.18
CA GLY A 138 0.33 -5.78 -5.57
C GLY A 138 1.79 -5.35 -5.70
N LEU A 139 2.25 -4.33 -4.96
CA LEU A 139 3.66 -3.92 -4.93
C LEU A 139 4.56 -5.01 -4.33
N ALA A 140 4.12 -5.67 -3.27
CA ALA A 140 4.84 -6.79 -2.65
C ALA A 140 4.97 -7.97 -3.63
N ALA A 141 3.87 -8.42 -4.24
CA ALA A 141 3.90 -9.50 -5.22
C ALA A 141 4.67 -9.10 -6.49
N GLY A 142 4.52 -7.86 -6.95
CA GLY A 142 5.24 -7.30 -8.10
C GLY A 142 6.76 -7.28 -7.90
N SER A 143 7.20 -6.95 -6.67
CA SER A 143 8.62 -6.83 -6.33
C SER A 143 9.30 -8.16 -6.03
N ARG A 144 8.56 -9.18 -5.59
CA ARG A 144 9.12 -10.48 -5.17
C ARG A 144 8.84 -11.63 -6.12
N VAL A 145 7.75 -11.56 -6.89
CA VAL A 145 7.27 -12.65 -7.75
C VAL A 145 7.36 -12.27 -9.22
N SER A 146 6.48 -11.40 -9.70
CA SER A 146 6.47 -10.93 -11.09
C SER A 146 5.51 -9.75 -11.27
N GLN A 147 5.67 -8.99 -12.36
CA GLN A 147 4.72 -7.91 -12.72
C GLN A 147 3.28 -8.40 -12.86
N ARG A 148 3.08 -9.57 -13.51
CA ARG A 148 1.74 -10.15 -13.67
C ARG A 148 1.14 -10.57 -12.33
N ALA A 149 1.95 -11.09 -11.41
CA ALA A 149 1.52 -11.41 -10.06
C ALA A 149 1.10 -10.14 -9.30
N GLY A 150 1.88 -9.06 -9.40
CA GLY A 150 1.52 -7.78 -8.79
C GLY A 150 0.17 -7.23 -9.27
N CYS A 151 -0.06 -7.24 -10.60
CA CYS A 151 -1.34 -6.83 -11.18
C CYS A 151 -2.49 -7.74 -10.72
N ALA A 152 -2.31 -9.06 -10.84
CA ALA A 152 -3.33 -10.05 -10.49
C ALA A 152 -3.71 -9.96 -9.00
N THR A 153 -2.72 -9.83 -8.11
CA THR A 153 -2.95 -9.67 -6.67
C THR A 153 -3.77 -8.42 -6.37
N ALA A 154 -3.44 -7.27 -6.97
CA ALA A 154 -4.22 -6.05 -6.76
C ALA A 154 -5.67 -6.21 -7.23
N VAL A 155 -5.89 -6.75 -8.43
CA VAL A 155 -7.25 -7.00 -8.96
C VAL A 155 -8.04 -7.94 -8.06
N VAL A 156 -7.42 -9.03 -7.61
CA VAL A 156 -8.06 -9.99 -6.70
C VAL A 156 -8.40 -9.34 -5.36
N VAL A 157 -7.48 -8.57 -4.77
CA VAL A 157 -7.73 -7.89 -3.48
C VAL A 157 -8.82 -6.83 -3.62
N LEU A 158 -8.88 -6.08 -4.73
CA LEU A 158 -9.98 -5.14 -4.98
C LEU A 158 -11.33 -5.85 -5.04
N ALA A 159 -11.43 -6.94 -5.80
CA ALA A 159 -12.67 -7.69 -5.97
C ALA A 159 -13.09 -8.39 -4.67
N LEU A 160 -12.18 -9.16 -4.07
CA LEU A 160 -12.46 -9.90 -2.83
C LEU A 160 -12.61 -8.98 -1.62
N GLY A 161 -11.90 -7.86 -1.58
CA GLY A 161 -12.07 -6.83 -0.55
C GLY A 161 -13.46 -6.22 -0.57
N LEU A 162 -13.94 -5.82 -1.75
CA LEU A 162 -15.32 -5.33 -1.92
C LEU A 162 -16.34 -6.40 -1.50
N LEU A 163 -16.19 -7.64 -1.99
CA LEU A 163 -17.09 -8.73 -1.64
C LEU A 163 -17.07 -9.05 -0.14
N ALA A 164 -15.90 -8.97 0.51
CA ALA A 164 -15.77 -9.17 1.94
C ALA A 164 -16.53 -8.10 2.74
N VAL A 165 -16.43 -6.82 2.34
CA VAL A 165 -17.19 -5.74 3.00
C VAL A 165 -18.70 -5.91 2.80
N LEU A 166 -19.15 -6.25 1.60
CA LEU A 166 -20.58 -6.48 1.32
C LEU A 166 -21.12 -7.72 2.04
N THR A 167 -20.31 -8.77 2.17
CA THR A 167 -20.68 -9.98 2.91
C THR A 167 -20.83 -9.65 4.39
N TRP A 168 -19.87 -8.91 4.95
CA TRP A 168 -19.94 -8.44 6.32
C TRP A 168 -21.19 -7.60 6.58
N GLU A 169 -21.44 -6.57 5.76
CA GLU A 169 -22.62 -5.69 5.92
C GLU A 169 -23.94 -6.49 5.97
N ARG A 170 -24.08 -7.48 5.10
CA ARG A 170 -25.34 -8.24 4.98
C ARG A 170 -25.52 -9.33 6.03
N SER A 171 -24.43 -9.91 6.51
CA SER A 171 -24.48 -11.12 7.35
C SER A 171 -23.94 -10.93 8.76
N GLY A 172 -23.26 -9.82 9.04
CA GLY A 172 -22.49 -9.61 10.26
C GLY A 172 -21.23 -10.50 10.36
N ASN A 173 -20.93 -11.32 9.36
CA ASN A 173 -19.75 -12.19 9.38
C ASN A 173 -18.50 -11.41 8.99
N VAL A 174 -17.61 -11.17 9.96
CA VAL A 174 -16.36 -10.43 9.76
C VAL A 174 -15.25 -11.27 9.15
N LEU A 175 -15.37 -12.61 9.15
CA LEU A 175 -14.27 -13.49 8.76
C LEU A 175 -13.70 -13.17 7.36
N PRO A 176 -14.51 -12.98 6.30
CA PRO A 176 -13.96 -12.64 4.99
C PRO A 176 -13.14 -11.35 5.01
N TRP A 177 -13.59 -10.35 5.77
CA TRP A 177 -12.87 -9.08 5.95
C TRP A 177 -11.57 -9.27 6.75
N ALA A 178 -11.62 -10.07 7.82
CA ALA A 178 -10.44 -10.42 8.61
C ALA A 178 -9.39 -11.15 7.76
N VAL A 179 -9.80 -12.01 6.82
CA VAL A 179 -8.88 -12.66 5.87
C VAL A 179 -8.23 -11.65 4.93
N VAL A 180 -8.97 -10.65 4.43
CA VAL A 180 -8.38 -9.59 3.61
C VAL A 180 -7.31 -8.81 4.40
N GLN A 181 -7.59 -8.43 5.65
CA GLN A 181 -6.62 -7.73 6.51
C GLN A 181 -5.46 -8.63 6.96
N LEU A 182 -5.73 -9.65 7.77
CA LEU A 182 -4.73 -10.46 8.45
C LEU A 182 -4.10 -11.47 7.49
N GLY A 183 -4.88 -12.09 6.61
CA GLY A 183 -4.35 -12.94 5.54
C GLY A 183 -3.47 -12.15 4.57
N GLY A 184 -3.87 -10.93 4.22
CA GLY A 184 -3.02 -9.99 3.48
C GLY A 184 -1.70 -9.71 4.20
N ALA A 185 -1.74 -9.46 5.50
CA ALA A 185 -0.55 -9.25 6.33
C ALA A 185 0.39 -10.48 6.32
N LEU A 186 -0.16 -11.70 6.40
CA LEU A 186 0.60 -12.95 6.28
C LEU A 186 1.23 -13.12 4.90
N VAL A 187 0.54 -12.72 3.83
CA VAL A 187 1.12 -12.71 2.47
C VAL A 187 2.29 -11.75 2.40
N VAL A 188 2.16 -10.52 2.93
CA VAL A 188 3.29 -9.57 2.99
C VAL A 188 4.47 -10.14 3.78
N LEU A 189 4.21 -10.79 4.92
CA LEU A 189 5.23 -11.45 5.72
C LEU A 189 5.96 -12.55 4.95
N ALA A 190 5.22 -13.42 4.27
CA ALA A 190 5.80 -14.48 3.44
C ALA A 190 6.62 -13.91 2.27
N LEU A 191 6.13 -12.86 1.62
CA LEU A 191 6.84 -12.18 0.54
C LEU A 191 8.08 -11.42 1.05
N ALA A 192 8.07 -10.92 2.29
CA ALA A 192 9.21 -10.25 2.90
C ALA A 192 10.44 -11.17 3.00
N ALA A 193 10.22 -12.49 3.16
CA ALA A 193 11.26 -13.52 3.21
C ALA A 193 11.88 -13.87 1.83
N LEU A 194 11.29 -13.42 0.72
CA LEU A 194 11.80 -13.65 -0.63
C LEU A 194 12.79 -12.57 -1.06
N HIS A 195 13.72 -12.88 -1.95
CA HIS A 195 14.62 -11.87 -2.50
C HIS A 195 13.87 -10.92 -3.46
N PRO A 196 14.18 -9.60 -3.45
CA PRO A 196 13.66 -8.67 -4.46
C PRO A 196 14.10 -9.03 -5.88
N ARG A 197 13.23 -8.80 -6.86
CA ARG A 197 13.58 -8.86 -8.29
C ARG A 197 14.52 -7.72 -8.64
N ALA A 198 15.49 -7.97 -9.52
CA ALA A 198 16.53 -7.01 -9.91
C ALA A 198 16.03 -5.65 -10.45
N LYS A 199 14.84 -5.61 -11.07
CA LYS A 199 14.24 -4.37 -11.64
C LYS A 199 13.05 -3.83 -10.83
N ALA A 200 12.77 -4.43 -9.67
CA ALA A 200 11.64 -4.02 -8.86
C ALA A 200 11.95 -2.80 -8.00
N LEU A 201 10.89 -2.09 -7.60
CA LEU A 201 10.97 -1.09 -6.55
C LEU A 201 11.44 -1.74 -5.23
N SER A 202 12.52 -1.24 -4.64
CA SER A 202 13.16 -1.80 -3.44
C SER A 202 12.40 -1.44 -2.16
N ILE A 203 11.28 -2.13 -1.90
CA ILE A 203 10.42 -1.88 -0.74
C ILE A 203 10.83 -2.78 0.44
N HIS A 204 11.05 -2.17 1.60
CA HIS A 204 11.32 -2.87 2.86
C HIS A 204 10.04 -3.46 3.48
N LEU A 205 9.56 -4.58 2.93
CA LEU A 205 8.33 -5.25 3.38
C LEU A 205 8.36 -5.65 4.87
N GLY A 206 9.54 -5.96 5.43
CA GLY A 206 9.70 -6.24 6.86
C GLY A 206 9.32 -5.03 7.75
N ALA A 207 9.69 -3.82 7.34
CA ALA A 207 9.30 -2.61 8.06
C ALA A 207 7.79 -2.33 7.94
N VAL A 208 7.22 -2.57 6.77
CA VAL A 208 5.76 -2.45 6.54
C VAL A 208 4.99 -3.36 7.49
N ILE A 209 5.33 -4.66 7.52
CA ILE A 209 4.61 -5.62 8.36
C ILE A 209 4.86 -5.39 9.85
N GLY A 210 6.07 -4.97 10.25
CA GLY A 210 6.39 -4.62 11.63
C GLY A 210 5.55 -3.46 12.14
N LEU A 211 5.45 -2.37 11.36
CA LEU A 211 4.62 -1.22 11.69
C LEU A 211 3.13 -1.57 11.73
N TYR A 212 2.65 -2.37 10.77
CA TYR A 212 1.26 -2.83 10.76
C TYR A 212 0.94 -3.73 11.96
N ALA A 213 1.84 -4.65 12.32
CA ALA A 213 1.67 -5.51 13.50
C ALA A 213 1.61 -4.69 14.80
N LEU A 214 2.47 -3.68 14.94
CA LEU A 214 2.39 -2.75 16.06
C LEU A 214 1.06 -1.97 16.06
N ALA A 215 0.60 -1.49 14.89
CA ALA A 215 -0.70 -0.83 14.79
C ALA A 215 -1.84 -1.73 15.28
N LYS A 216 -1.89 -3.00 14.87
CA LYS A 216 -2.91 -3.96 15.34
C LYS A 216 -2.81 -4.25 16.84
N LEU A 217 -1.60 -4.26 17.41
CA LEU A 217 -1.42 -4.41 18.85
C LEU A 217 -2.01 -3.21 19.62
N PHE A 218 -1.73 -1.99 19.16
CA PHE A 218 -2.30 -0.76 19.76
C PHE A 218 -3.81 -0.65 19.54
N GLU A 219 -4.34 -1.14 18.42
CA GLU A 219 -5.78 -1.26 18.19
C GLU A 219 -6.43 -2.21 19.21
N ALA A 220 -5.82 -3.36 19.46
CA ALA A 220 -6.31 -4.31 20.47
C ALA A 220 -6.19 -3.79 21.90
N ALA A 221 -5.21 -2.92 22.16
CA ALA A 221 -4.92 -2.33 23.46
C ALA A 221 -5.53 -0.92 23.64
N ASP A 222 -6.56 -0.56 22.87
CA ASP A 222 -7.08 0.81 22.79
C ASP A 222 -7.32 1.46 24.16
N HIS A 223 -8.16 0.81 24.98
CA HIS A 223 -8.52 1.30 26.32
C HIS A 223 -7.35 1.21 27.30
N ALA A 224 -6.59 0.12 27.28
CA ALA A 224 -5.44 -0.07 28.15
C ALA A 224 -4.38 1.02 27.95
N VAL A 225 -4.14 1.44 26.70
CA VAL A 225 -3.22 2.53 26.38
C VAL A 225 -3.80 3.89 26.82
N PHE A 226 -5.09 4.11 26.63
CA PHE A 226 -5.73 5.34 27.08
C PHE A 226 -5.65 5.50 28.60
N GLU A 227 -5.91 4.43 29.36
CA GLU A 227 -5.75 4.40 30.81
C GLU A 227 -4.29 4.59 31.23
N ALA A 228 -3.35 3.85 30.63
CA ALA A 228 -1.94 3.93 30.96
C ALA A 228 -1.31 5.30 30.65
N THR A 229 -1.89 6.05 29.71
CA THR A 229 -1.46 7.41 29.38
C THR A 229 -2.24 8.48 30.13
N TYR A 230 -3.03 8.11 31.15
CA TYR A 230 -3.88 9.03 31.91
C TYR A 230 -4.82 9.86 31.03
N GLY A 231 -5.37 9.23 29.98
CA GLY A 231 -6.29 9.85 29.04
C GLY A 231 -5.63 10.81 28.05
N TRP A 232 -4.30 10.80 27.88
CA TRP A 232 -3.64 11.67 26.90
C TRP A 232 -3.87 11.19 25.47
N VAL A 233 -3.66 9.89 25.19
CA VAL A 233 -3.75 9.32 23.84
C VAL A 233 -4.28 7.88 23.88
N SER A 234 -5.20 7.54 22.98
CA SER A 234 -5.75 6.19 22.88
C SER A 234 -4.86 5.26 22.05
N GLY A 235 -5.00 3.96 22.26
CA GLY A 235 -4.29 2.99 21.41
C GLY A 235 -4.76 3.08 19.95
N HIS A 236 -6.03 3.38 19.72
CA HIS A 236 -6.59 3.57 18.39
C HIS A 236 -6.03 4.81 17.68
N THR A 237 -5.79 5.91 18.41
CA THR A 237 -5.05 7.05 17.85
C THR A 237 -3.63 6.65 17.43
N ILE A 238 -2.89 5.92 18.28
CA ILE A 238 -1.54 5.43 17.96
C ILE A 238 -1.57 4.45 16.77
N LYS A 239 -2.62 3.64 16.65
CA LYS A 239 -2.80 2.70 15.54
C LYS A 239 -2.77 3.45 14.20
N HIS A 240 -3.47 4.59 14.07
CA HIS A 240 -3.52 5.35 12.82
C HIS A 240 -2.15 5.92 12.49
N LEU A 241 -1.43 6.43 13.49
CA LEU A 241 -0.07 6.93 13.32
C LEU A 241 0.88 5.83 12.82
N LEU A 242 0.86 4.65 13.44
CA LEU A 242 1.70 3.52 13.02
C LEU A 242 1.32 2.96 11.65
N ALA A 243 0.01 2.83 11.38
CA ALA A 243 -0.49 2.36 10.09
C ALA A 243 -0.18 3.35 8.96
N SER A 244 -0.22 4.66 9.21
CA SER A 244 0.20 5.67 8.23
C SER A 244 1.71 5.65 8.01
N LEU A 245 2.49 5.44 9.07
CA LEU A 245 3.95 5.29 8.97
C LEU A 245 4.36 4.05 8.17
N ALA A 246 3.50 3.03 8.07
CA ALA A 246 3.74 1.86 7.22
C ALA A 246 3.82 2.22 5.71
N ALA A 247 3.44 3.43 5.31
CA ALA A 247 3.70 3.95 3.96
C ALA A 247 5.17 4.35 3.73
N TRP A 248 5.93 4.64 4.79
CA TRP A 248 7.31 5.12 4.72
C TRP A 248 8.24 4.26 3.84
N PRO A 249 8.22 2.90 3.92
CA PRO A 249 9.04 2.06 3.05
C PRO A 249 8.76 2.25 1.56
N VAL A 250 7.52 2.58 1.16
CA VAL A 250 7.20 2.87 -0.25
C VAL A 250 7.69 4.26 -0.63
N LEU A 251 7.46 5.25 0.23
CA LEU A 251 7.88 6.64 0.01
C LEU A 251 9.40 6.77 -0.08
N SER A 252 10.15 6.06 0.75
CA SER A 252 11.61 6.06 0.73
C SER A 252 12.16 5.44 -0.56
N SER A 253 11.56 4.35 -1.05
CA SER A 253 11.92 3.77 -2.36
C SER A 253 11.65 4.74 -3.51
N LEU A 254 10.52 5.44 -3.50
CA LEU A 254 10.20 6.45 -4.53
C LEU A 254 11.17 7.63 -4.49
N ARG A 255 11.53 8.11 -3.29
CA ARG A 255 12.52 9.18 -3.12
C ARG A 255 13.90 8.76 -3.63
N ALA A 256 14.32 7.52 -3.39
CA ALA A 256 15.59 7.00 -3.89
C ALA A 256 15.66 7.01 -5.43
N LEU A 257 14.53 6.74 -6.12
CA LEU A 257 14.46 6.83 -7.59
C LEU A 257 14.69 8.26 -8.11
N GLN A 258 14.20 9.26 -7.38
CA GLN A 258 14.40 10.67 -7.75
C GLN A 258 15.84 11.14 -7.49
N VAL A 259 16.42 10.77 -6.35
CA VAL A 259 17.82 11.14 -6.01
C VAL A 259 18.78 10.52 -7.03
N GLY A 260 18.56 9.27 -7.42
CA GLY A 260 19.34 8.62 -8.48
C GLY A 260 19.21 9.31 -9.85
N ARG A 261 18.13 10.07 -10.11
CA ARG A 261 18.01 10.89 -11.33
C ARG A 261 18.87 12.14 -11.24
N ALA A 262 18.88 12.80 -10.08
CA ALA A 262 19.70 14.01 -9.89
C ALA A 262 21.20 13.70 -10.03
N ALA A 263 21.65 12.57 -9.48
CA ALA A 263 23.03 12.10 -9.60
C ALA A 263 23.41 11.80 -11.06
N ASP A 264 22.57 11.07 -11.81
CA ASP A 264 22.84 10.75 -13.21
C ASP A 264 22.87 12.00 -14.09
N ASN A 265 21.97 12.96 -13.85
CA ASN A 265 21.96 14.24 -14.57
C ASN A 265 23.26 15.02 -14.34
N LEU A 266 23.78 15.05 -13.11
CA LEU A 266 25.06 15.69 -12.78
C LEU A 266 26.25 15.01 -13.47
N GLN A 267 26.26 13.67 -13.52
CA GLN A 267 27.30 12.91 -14.23
C GLN A 267 27.28 13.17 -15.74
N VAL A 268 26.08 13.18 -16.36
CA VAL A 268 25.94 13.51 -17.79
C VAL A 268 26.42 14.93 -18.07
N THR A 269 26.06 15.92 -17.25
CA THR A 269 26.55 17.29 -17.44
C THR A 269 28.07 17.41 -17.29
N ALA A 270 28.66 16.71 -16.32
CA ALA A 270 30.12 16.70 -16.13
C ALA A 270 30.85 16.00 -17.29
N ALA A 271 30.30 14.89 -17.81
CA ALA A 271 30.87 14.19 -18.96
C ALA A 271 30.80 15.04 -20.25
N VAL A 272 29.70 15.78 -20.46
CA VAL A 272 29.56 16.71 -21.60
C VAL A 272 30.56 17.87 -21.49
N GLN A 273 30.74 18.43 -20.31
CA GLN A 273 31.74 19.50 -20.07
C GLN A 273 33.18 19.02 -20.29
N ASN A 274 33.53 17.82 -19.84
CA ASN A 274 34.87 17.25 -20.02
C ASN A 274 35.15 16.83 -21.48
N GLY A 275 34.12 16.47 -22.24
CA GLY A 275 34.23 16.15 -23.67
C GLY A 275 34.49 17.37 -24.56
N ASP A 276 34.07 18.57 -24.15
CA ASP A 276 34.26 19.81 -24.91
C ASP A 276 35.66 20.42 -24.71
N HIS A 277 36.36 20.05 -23.62
CA HIS A 277 37.73 20.48 -23.34
C HIS A 277 38.82 19.63 -24.01
N SER A 278 38.52 18.41 -24.48
CA SER A 278 39.51 17.55 -25.14
C SER A 278 39.58 17.73 -26.67
N GLY A 279 38.70 18.55 -27.27
CA GLY A 279 38.61 18.77 -28.72
C GLY A 279 39.30 20.02 -29.28
N ARG A 280 39.88 20.90 -28.44
CA ARG A 280 40.48 22.20 -28.89
C ARG A 280 42.01 22.28 -28.81
N GLY A 281 42.70 21.16 -28.99
CA GLY A 281 44.16 21.07 -28.84
C GLY A 281 44.91 20.47 -30.04
N ALA A 282 44.46 20.67 -31.28
CA ALA A 282 45.22 20.24 -32.45
C ALA A 282 45.02 21.22 -33.61
N HIS A 283 45.81 22.30 -33.67
CA HIS A 283 46.31 22.91 -34.92
C HIS A 283 47.15 24.16 -34.62
N ARG A 284 48.47 24.01 -34.65
CA ARG A 284 49.51 25.03 -34.94
C ARG A 284 50.86 24.32 -34.82
N ALA A 285 51.84 24.43 -35.70
CA ALA A 285 51.98 24.93 -37.06
C ALA A 285 53.31 24.32 -37.56
N SER A 286 53.37 23.88 -38.81
CA SER A 286 54.62 23.50 -39.48
C SER A 286 54.77 24.37 -40.73
N VAL A 287 55.50 25.49 -40.58
CA VAL A 287 56.25 26.20 -41.63
C VAL A 287 57.45 26.85 -40.94
#